data_AF-A0AB35YBK3-F1
#
_entry.id   AF-A0AB35YBK3-F1
#
_cell.length_a   1.000
_cell.length_b   1.000
_cell.length_c   1.000
_cell.angle_alpha   90.00
_cell.angle_beta   90.00
_cell.angle_gamma   90.00
#
_symmetry.space_group_name_H-M   'P 1'
#
loop_
_entity.id
_entity.type
_entity.pdbx_description
1 polymer ?
#
loop_
_entity_poly.entity_id
_entity_poly.type
_entity_poly.pdbx_seq_one_letter_code
_entity_poly.pdbx_strand_id
1 'polypeptide(L)'
;MKIVRLTFFILFLSLAFVSIKLSIKSDERKYDWRNNSDGTVTIIHYNGPHMEMEFPFPNRLNGKKVAKVSSGIFEKRDFYSFLPIVY
;
A
#
# COMPACT_ATOMS: atom_id res chain seq x y z
N MET A 1 28.68 26.59 -14.48
CA MET A 1 28.71 25.18 -13.99
C MET A 1 27.85 24.91 -12.75
N LYS A 2 27.65 25.87 -11.81
CA LYS A 2 26.82 25.65 -10.59
C LYS A 2 25.33 25.44 -10.89
N ILE A 3 24.75 26.24 -11.80
CA ILE A 3 23.34 26.15 -12.19
C ILE A 3 23.00 24.84 -12.90
N VAL A 4 23.86 24.38 -13.82
CA VAL A 4 23.67 23.10 -14.52
C VAL A 4 23.67 21.92 -13.54
N ARG A 5 24.59 21.91 -12.57
CA ARG A 5 24.60 20.90 -11.51
C ARG A 5 23.35 20.97 -10.61
N LEU A 6 22.84 22.17 -10.35
CA LEU A 6 21.61 22.38 -9.58
C LEU A 6 20.37 21.89 -10.34
N THR A 7 20.25 22.14 -11.65
CA THR A 7 19.13 21.63 -12.44
C THR A 7 19.12 20.10 -12.50
N PHE A 8 20.28 19.46 -12.69
CA PHE A 8 20.35 18.00 -12.64
C PHE A 8 20.00 17.45 -11.25
N PHE A 9 20.39 18.13 -10.17
CA PHE A 9 20.03 17.73 -8.82
C PHE A 9 18.52 17.85 -8.56
N ILE A 10 17.88 18.94 -9.00
CA ILE A 10 16.43 19.13 -8.89
C ILE A 10 15.68 18.10 -9.73
N LEU A 11 16.14 17.81 -10.95
CA LEU A 11 15.54 16.80 -11.82
C LEU A 11 15.61 15.42 -11.17
N PHE A 12 16.77 15.04 -10.63
CA PHE A 12 16.95 13.79 -9.89
C PHE A 12 16.03 13.70 -8.68
N LEU A 13 15.93 14.77 -7.88
CA LEU A 13 15.06 14.81 -6.72
C LEU A 13 13.58 14.66 -7.13
N SER A 14 13.15 15.34 -8.20
CA SER A 14 11.77 15.23 -8.71
C SER A 14 11.43 13.81 -9.16
N LEU A 15 12.37 13.11 -9.81
CA LEU A 15 12.18 11.73 -10.25
C LEU A 15 12.09 10.78 -9.05
N ALA A 16 12.90 10.99 -8.01
CA ALA A 16 12.83 10.22 -6.77
C ALA A 16 11.46 10.36 -6.08
N PHE A 17 10.89 11.58 -6.02
CA PHE A 17 9.55 11.81 -5.46
C PHE A 17 8.45 11.07 -6.25
N VAL A 18 8.53 11.03 -7.58
CA VAL A 18 7.57 10.29 -8.42
C VAL A 18 7.65 8.79 -8.15
N SER A 19 8.86 8.23 -8.09
CA SER A 19 9.09 6.80 -7.80
C SER A 19 8.54 6.38 -6.44
N ILE A 20 8.76 7.20 -5.39
CA ILE A 20 8.21 6.95 -4.05
C ILE A 20 6.67 6.93 -4.08
N LYS A 21 6.05 7.90 -4.76
CA LYS A 21 4.58 7.99 -4.84
C LYS A 21 3.97 6.79 -5.59
N LEU A 22 4.64 6.31 -6.64
CA LEU A 22 4.21 5.12 -7.39
C LEU A 22 4.26 3.86 -6.52
N SER A 23 5.32 3.69 -5.72
CA SER A 23 5.45 2.56 -4.79
C SER A 23 4.34 2.56 -3.75
N ILE A 24 4.07 3.71 -3.10
CA ILE A 24 3.01 3.83 -2.09
C ILE A 24 1.65 3.47 -2.69
N LYS A 25 1.33 3.98 -3.89
CA LYS A 25 0.07 3.65 -4.57
C LYS A 25 -0.01 2.15 -4.92
N SER A 26 1.12 1.48 -5.13
CA SER A 26 1.16 0.03 -5.35
C SER A 26 0.79 -0.73 -4.08
N ASP A 27 1.30 -0.32 -2.93
CA ASP A 27 0.98 -0.94 -1.65
C ASP A 27 -0.46 -0.68 -1.22
N GLU A 28 -1.02 0.51 -1.49
CA GLU A 28 -2.43 0.80 -1.23
C GLU A 28 -3.39 -0.15 -1.95
N ARG A 29 -3.03 -0.65 -3.14
CA ARG A 29 -3.84 -1.63 -3.90
C ARG A 29 -3.92 -3.00 -3.24
N LYS A 30 -3.04 -3.29 -2.28
CA LYS A 30 -3.10 -4.52 -1.48
C LYS A 30 -4.17 -4.46 -0.40
N TYR A 31 -4.86 -3.34 -0.22
CA TYR A 31 -5.83 -3.16 0.86
C TYR A 31 -7.17 -2.66 0.34
N ASP A 32 -8.26 -3.29 0.77
CA ASP A 32 -9.59 -2.68 0.71
C ASP A 32 -9.82 -1.89 2.00
N TRP A 33 -10.32 -0.66 1.86
CA TRP A 33 -10.49 0.26 2.98
C TRP A 33 -11.71 1.16 2.78
N ARG A 34 -12.21 1.73 3.87
CA ARG A 34 -13.28 2.73 3.87
C ARG A 34 -12.88 3.97 4.64
N ASN A 35 -13.52 5.09 4.28
CA ASN A 35 -13.43 6.33 5.03
C ASN A 35 -14.25 6.26 6.32
N ASN A 36 -13.72 6.85 7.38
CA ASN A 36 -14.45 7.15 8.60
C ASN A 36 -14.94 8.62 8.56
N SER A 37 -15.96 8.93 9.37
CA SER A 37 -16.52 10.29 9.47
C SER A 37 -15.55 11.29 10.10
N ASP A 38 -14.55 10.82 10.84
CA ASP A 38 -13.52 11.63 11.51
C ASP A 38 -12.31 11.98 10.62
N GLY A 39 -12.37 11.64 9.33
CA GLY A 39 -11.28 11.89 8.37
C GLY A 39 -10.17 10.83 8.37
N THR A 40 -10.29 9.77 9.18
CA THR A 40 -9.40 8.60 9.15
C THR A 40 -9.93 7.52 8.21
N VAL A 41 -9.19 6.40 8.08
CA VAL A 41 -9.63 5.23 7.32
C VAL A 41 -9.54 3.94 8.16
N THR A 42 -10.33 2.95 7.75
CA THR A 42 -10.32 1.60 8.32
C THR A 42 -10.03 0.59 7.22
N ILE A 43 -9.05 -0.29 7.47
CA ILE A 43 -8.73 -1.42 6.59
C ILE A 43 -9.80 -2.51 6.81
N ILE A 44 -10.35 -3.03 5.72
CA ILE A 44 -11.41 -4.04 5.71
C ILE A 44 -10.84 -5.38 5.25
N HIS A 45 -9.93 -5.37 4.28
CA HIS A 45 -9.41 -6.59 3.68
C HIS A 45 -7.97 -6.41 3.19
N TYR A 46 -7.18 -7.49 3.23
CA TYR A 46 -5.84 -7.53 2.65
C TYR A 46 -5.80 -8.48 1.44
N ASN A 47 -5.56 -7.89 0.26
CA ASN A 47 -5.44 -8.53 -1.04
C ASN A 47 -3.98 -8.80 -1.46
N GLY A 48 -3.00 -8.49 -0.61
CA GLY A 48 -1.59 -8.71 -0.93
C GLY A 48 -1.15 -10.18 -0.84
N PRO A 49 0.08 -10.47 -1.32
CA PRO A 49 0.59 -11.84 -1.42
C PRO A 49 0.76 -12.51 -0.04
N HIS A 50 0.55 -13.83 0.02
CA HIS A 50 0.60 -14.62 1.26
C HIS A 50 2.01 -14.68 1.90
N MET A 51 3.06 -14.45 1.11
CA MET A 51 4.47 -14.61 1.54
C MET A 51 5.15 -13.30 1.96
N GLU A 52 4.42 -12.17 2.02
CA GLU A 52 4.95 -10.96 2.66
C GLU A 52 5.02 -11.19 4.18
N MET A 53 6.17 -11.72 4.64
CA MET A 53 6.49 -12.02 6.05
C MET A 53 6.47 -10.79 6.95
N GLU A 54 6.66 -9.62 6.36
CA GLU A 54 6.50 -8.34 7.01
C GLU A 54 5.12 -7.83 6.62
N PHE A 55 4.22 -7.72 7.60
CA PHE A 55 2.89 -7.12 7.43
C PHE A 55 2.93 -5.65 7.85
N PRO A 56 3.48 -4.71 7.06
CA PRO A 56 3.39 -3.31 7.40
C PRO A 56 1.99 -2.84 7.04
N PHE A 57 1.08 -2.84 8.02
CA PHE A 57 -0.11 -2.02 7.91
C PHE A 57 0.34 -0.59 7.64
N PRO A 58 -0.04 0.01 6.49
CA PRO A 58 0.43 1.33 6.16
C PRO A 58 -0.13 2.33 7.16
N ASN A 59 0.68 3.30 7.58
CA ASN A 59 0.21 4.37 8.47
C ASN A 59 -0.81 5.28 7.80
N ARG A 60 -0.86 5.28 6.45
CA ARG A 60 -1.79 6.08 5.65
C ARG A 60 -2.27 5.32 4.41
N LEU A 61 -3.53 5.53 4.03
CA LEU A 61 -4.08 5.12 2.73
C LEU A 61 -4.79 6.33 2.11
N ASN A 62 -4.55 6.56 0.83
CA ASN A 62 -5.02 7.72 0.08
C ASN A 62 -4.75 9.05 0.81
N GLY A 63 -3.57 9.16 1.41
CA GLY A 63 -3.17 10.33 2.19
C GLY A 63 -3.91 10.50 3.53
N LYS A 64 -4.76 9.57 3.98
CA LYS A 64 -5.47 9.63 5.28
C LYS A 64 -4.87 8.66 6.28
N LYS A 65 -4.91 9.00 7.57
CA LYS A 65 -4.37 8.14 8.65
C LYS A 65 -5.19 6.86 8.78
N VAL A 66 -4.52 5.70 8.81
CA VAL A 66 -5.15 4.43 9.18
C VAL A 66 -5.36 4.43 10.69
N ALA A 67 -6.61 4.33 11.12
CA ALA A 67 -6.98 4.36 12.54
C ALA A 67 -7.42 3.00 13.07
N LYS A 68 -7.93 2.13 12.20
CA LYS A 68 -8.46 0.81 12.58
C LYS A 68 -8.19 -0.23 11.50
N VAL A 69 -8.11 -1.47 11.93
CA VAL A 69 -8.05 -2.67 11.10
C VAL A 69 -9.22 -3.55 11.54
N SER A 70 -10.03 -4.00 10.58
CA SER A 70 -11.20 -4.85 10.88
C SER A 70 -10.76 -6.24 11.35
N SER A 71 -11.57 -6.91 12.16
CA SER A 71 -11.34 -8.34 12.43
C SER A 71 -11.51 -9.14 11.14
N GLY A 72 -10.75 -10.23 10.99
CA GLY A 72 -10.95 -11.15 9.86
C GLY A 72 -10.51 -10.61 8.50
N ILE A 73 -9.63 -9.60 8.43
CA ILE A 73 -9.14 -9.04 7.16
C ILE A 73 -8.48 -10.07 6.22
N PHE A 74 -8.16 -11.26 6.75
CA PHE A 74 -7.54 -12.36 6.02
C PHE A 74 -8.51 -13.54 5.71
N GLU A 75 -9.74 -13.54 6.24
CA GLU A 75 -10.66 -14.69 6.17
C GLU A 75 -11.09 -15.07 4.75
N LYS A 76 -11.13 -14.11 3.80
CA LYS A 76 -11.45 -14.41 2.39
C LYS A 76 -10.38 -15.26 1.70
N ARG A 77 -9.19 -15.43 2.30
CA ARG A 77 -8.04 -16.08 1.66
C ARG A 77 -8.05 -17.61 1.79
N ASP A 78 -8.83 -18.16 2.72
CA ASP A 78 -8.82 -19.61 3.00
C ASP A 78 -9.59 -20.46 1.98
N PHE A 79 -10.27 -19.85 1.01
CA PHE A 79 -11.10 -20.59 0.05
C PHE A 79 -10.32 -21.23 -1.12
N TYR A 80 -9.11 -20.74 -1.42
CA TYR A 80 -8.33 -21.20 -2.58
C TYR A 80 -7.16 -22.13 -2.24
N SER A 81 -6.83 -22.32 -0.96
CA SER A 81 -5.78 -23.26 -0.52
C SER A 81 -6.24 -24.72 -0.46
N PHE A 82 -7.53 -25.00 -0.64
CA PHE A 82 -8.12 -26.35 -0.56
C PHE A 82 -8.60 -26.93 -1.89
N LEU A 83 -8.45 -26.21 -3.01
CA LEU A 83 -8.73 -26.82 -4.31
C LEU A 83 -7.59 -27.79 -4.66
N PRO A 84 -7.85 -29.11 -4.76
CA PRO A 84 -6.82 -30.05 -5.18
C PRO A 84 -6.34 -29.64 -6.58
N ILE A 85 -5.02 -29.55 -6.73
CA ILE A 85 -4.40 -29.43 -8.05
C ILE A 85 -4.71 -30.74 -8.78
N VAL A 86 -5.64 -30.71 -9.72
CA VAL A 86 -5.91 -31.83 -10.62
C VAL A 86 -4.84 -31.77 -11.71
N TYR A 87 -3.89 -32.71 -11.67
CA TYR A 87 -2.92 -32.95 -12.76
C TYR A 87 -3.59 -33.72 -13.89
#